data_AF-A0A1S1HDI1-F1
#
_entry.id   AF-A0A1S1HDI1-F1
#
_cell.length_a   1.000
_cell.length_b   1.000
_cell.length_c   1.000
_cell.angle_alpha   90.00
_cell.angle_beta   90.00
_cell.angle_gamma   90.00
#
_symmetry.space_group_name_H-M   'P 1'
#
loop_
_entity.id
_entity.type
_entity.pdbx_description
1 polymer ?
#
loop_
_entity_poly.entity_id
_entity_poly.type
_entity_poly.pdbx_seq_one_letter_code
_entity_poly.pdbx_strand_id
1 'polypeptide(L)'
;MRFSVFMLGVSAMFVGGAAYADTTVVPASSLTSSGNYYTDNIGDIVVMTGGGNAPGIGNPSGRNDDGFSGPIDLGFNFTLYGNTYSSLYINNNGNVSFGAGISAYVPTGPTGANAPLVSVFFGDVDTRGANSGVVHYQLDTPGQLIVTWDNVGRYNGRSDLLNSFQLVLRSDDFVIPTNEGQIGFFYKNMGWDQTDTSQVAAIGFGDGAGNATILEGSLSSGLNRVVQNKYIWFNANLEPVPSGVPEPTTWAMMLIGFGVVGVSMRRRQRVRVVFA
;
A
#
# COMPACT_ATOMS: atom_id res chain seq x y z
N MET A 1 -67.26 39.27 -10.86
CA MET A 1 -66.67 37.93 -11.01
C MET A 1 -65.38 38.05 -11.82
N ARG A 2 -64.21 37.97 -11.17
CA ARG A 2 -62.91 37.84 -11.82
C ARG A 2 -62.24 36.62 -11.19
N PHE A 3 -62.02 35.57 -11.98
CA PHE A 3 -61.33 34.36 -11.55
C PHE A 3 -59.83 34.57 -11.73
N SER A 4 -59.08 34.52 -10.62
CA SER A 4 -57.62 34.46 -10.63
C SER A 4 -57.18 33.01 -10.75
N VAL A 5 -56.42 32.69 -11.80
CA VAL A 5 -55.73 31.41 -11.95
C VAL A 5 -54.39 31.52 -11.23
N PHE A 6 -54.20 30.76 -10.17
CA PHE A 6 -52.90 30.58 -9.51
C PHE A 6 -52.10 29.53 -10.27
N MET A 7 -50.97 29.95 -10.84
CA MET A 7 -49.96 29.05 -11.42
C MET A 7 -49.19 28.40 -10.26
N LEU A 8 -49.34 27.08 -10.07
CA LEU A 8 -48.47 26.31 -9.17
C LEU A 8 -47.12 26.08 -9.88
N GLY A 9 -46.07 26.74 -9.40
CA GLY A 9 -44.70 26.41 -9.78
C GLY A 9 -44.29 25.08 -9.16
N VAL A 10 -44.00 24.09 -9.98
CA VAL A 10 -43.38 22.83 -9.55
C VAL A 10 -41.88 23.09 -9.44
N SER A 11 -41.38 23.27 -8.22
CA SER A 11 -39.95 23.23 -7.94
C SER A 11 -39.46 21.79 -8.09
N ALA A 12 -38.75 21.52 -9.19
CA ALA A 12 -37.99 20.28 -9.31
C ALA A 12 -36.83 20.32 -8.31
N MET A 13 -36.94 19.53 -7.23
CA MET A 13 -35.80 19.19 -6.39
C MET A 13 -34.79 18.44 -7.26
N PHE A 14 -33.65 19.08 -7.54
CA PHE A 14 -32.47 18.35 -7.99
C PHE A 14 -32.00 17.49 -6.82
N VAL A 15 -32.28 16.20 -6.90
CA VAL A 15 -31.57 15.21 -6.09
C VAL A 15 -30.13 15.23 -6.56
N GLY A 16 -29.24 15.82 -5.77
CA GLY A 16 -27.80 15.72 -5.99
C GLY A 16 -27.43 14.24 -6.02
N GLY A 17 -26.92 13.77 -7.16
CA GLY A 17 -26.35 12.44 -7.26
C GLY A 17 -25.25 12.30 -6.21
N ALA A 18 -25.23 11.17 -5.50
CA ALA A 18 -24.09 10.80 -4.67
C ALA A 18 -22.82 10.92 -5.53
N ALA A 19 -21.84 11.69 -5.05
CA ALA A 19 -20.52 11.72 -5.68
C ALA A 19 -20.01 10.27 -5.73
N TYR A 20 -19.72 9.78 -6.93
CA TYR A 20 -19.10 8.47 -7.09
C TYR A 20 -17.72 8.51 -6.41
N ALA A 21 -17.46 7.56 -5.51
CA ALA A 21 -16.15 7.30 -4.95
C ALA A 21 -15.11 7.19 -6.09
N ASP A 22 -14.05 8.00 -6.04
CA ASP A 22 -12.98 7.92 -7.02
C ASP A 22 -11.97 6.87 -6.59
N THR A 23 -11.79 5.83 -7.41
CA THR A 23 -10.81 4.76 -7.17
C THR A 23 -9.75 4.80 -8.25
N THR A 24 -8.54 5.16 -7.86
CA THR A 24 -7.36 5.07 -8.74
C THR A 24 -6.74 3.68 -8.62
N VAL A 25 -6.37 3.07 -9.75
CA VAL A 25 -5.73 1.75 -9.79
C VAL A 25 -4.25 1.88 -10.15
N VAL A 26 -3.38 1.39 -9.28
CA VAL A 26 -1.94 1.28 -9.50
C VAL A 26 -1.64 -0.06 -10.20
N PRO A 27 -1.03 -0.06 -11.40
CA PRO A 27 -0.74 -1.30 -12.12
C PRO A 27 0.18 -2.25 -11.34
N ALA A 28 -0.05 -3.56 -11.45
CA ALA A 28 0.83 -4.56 -10.85
C ALA A 28 2.24 -4.55 -11.47
N SER A 29 2.38 -4.00 -12.68
CA SER A 29 3.67 -3.78 -13.34
C SER A 29 4.56 -2.74 -12.64
N SER A 30 4.00 -1.93 -11.74
CA SER A 30 4.78 -1.00 -10.91
C SER A 30 5.54 -1.69 -9.77
N LEU A 31 5.24 -2.95 -9.47
CA LEU A 31 5.97 -3.74 -8.48
C LEU A 31 7.36 -4.12 -9.01
N THR A 32 8.38 -3.95 -8.17
CA THR A 32 9.75 -4.34 -8.47
C THR A 32 10.13 -5.62 -7.70
N SER A 33 10.82 -6.56 -8.34
CA SER A 33 11.25 -7.81 -7.70
C SER A 33 12.23 -7.58 -6.55
N SER A 34 11.97 -8.17 -5.39
CA SER A 34 12.86 -8.20 -4.22
C SER A 34 12.43 -9.29 -3.24
N GLY A 35 13.35 -10.12 -2.75
CA GLY A 35 13.06 -11.08 -1.68
C GLY A 35 13.25 -10.53 -0.27
N ASN A 36 13.47 -9.22 -0.12
CA ASN A 36 13.94 -8.59 1.11
C ASN A 36 12.96 -7.56 1.64
N TYR A 37 12.99 -7.37 2.95
CA TYR A 37 12.46 -6.17 3.58
C TYR A 37 13.29 -4.93 3.19
N TYR A 38 12.76 -3.75 3.49
CA TYR A 38 13.54 -2.52 3.47
C TYR A 38 14.68 -2.59 4.49
N THR A 39 14.39 -3.13 5.68
CA THR A 39 15.37 -3.39 6.73
C THR A 39 15.01 -4.67 7.51
N ASP A 40 16.03 -5.37 7.98
CA ASP A 40 15.90 -6.50 8.90
C ASP A 40 15.86 -6.05 10.38
N ASN A 41 16.14 -4.77 10.68
CA ASN A 41 15.83 -4.19 11.99
C ASN A 41 14.33 -3.88 12.07
N ILE A 42 13.54 -4.89 12.45
CA ILE A 42 12.07 -4.79 12.44
C ILE A 42 11.49 -4.12 13.70
N GLY A 43 12.31 -3.95 14.74
CA GLY A 43 11.94 -3.23 15.95
C GLY A 43 11.21 -4.04 17.03
N ASP A 44 10.55 -3.31 17.91
CA ASP A 44 9.86 -3.82 19.08
C ASP A 44 8.53 -4.48 18.72
N ILE A 45 8.10 -5.44 19.54
CA ILE A 45 6.80 -6.10 19.39
C ILE A 45 5.68 -5.08 19.63
N VAL A 46 4.72 -5.03 18.72
CA VAL A 46 3.49 -4.27 18.89
C VAL A 46 2.55 -5.02 19.84
N VAL A 47 2.21 -4.40 20.97
CA VAL A 47 1.16 -4.89 21.87
C VAL A 47 -0.16 -4.26 21.48
N MET A 48 -1.09 -5.08 21.02
CA MET A 48 -2.43 -4.67 20.57
C MET A 48 -3.39 -4.45 21.75
N THR A 49 -4.62 -4.03 21.48
CA THR A 49 -5.75 -4.19 22.39
C THR A 49 -6.01 -5.67 22.71
N GLY A 50 -6.72 -5.96 23.80
CA GLY A 50 -7.09 -7.32 24.23
C GLY A 50 -8.09 -8.07 23.32
N GLY A 51 -8.19 -7.72 22.04
CA GLY A 51 -9.21 -8.19 21.10
C GLY A 51 -10.22 -7.09 20.77
N GLY A 52 -10.45 -6.84 19.48
CA GLY A 52 -11.36 -5.81 18.98
C GLY A 52 -11.05 -4.41 19.53
N ASN A 53 -12.10 -3.61 19.76
CA ASN A 53 -12.00 -2.26 20.35
C ASN A 53 -12.00 -2.26 21.89
N ALA A 54 -11.86 -3.41 22.55
CA ALA A 54 -12.02 -3.49 23.99
C ALA A 54 -10.92 -2.71 24.74
N PRO A 55 -11.26 -1.92 25.78
CA PRO A 55 -10.27 -1.25 26.62
C PRO A 55 -9.52 -2.30 27.45
N GLY A 56 -8.37 -2.72 26.96
CA GLY A 56 -7.49 -3.66 27.63
C GLY A 56 -6.15 -3.70 26.93
N ILE A 57 -5.07 -3.79 27.72
CA ILE A 57 -3.73 -4.04 27.19
C ILE A 57 -3.72 -5.50 26.72
N GLY A 58 -3.43 -5.72 25.44
CA GLY A 58 -3.34 -7.04 24.85
C GLY A 58 -2.17 -7.84 25.40
N ASN A 59 -1.98 -9.03 24.85
CA ASN A 59 -0.94 -9.94 25.30
C ASN A 59 0.45 -9.30 25.10
N PRO A 60 1.33 -9.23 26.14
CA PRO A 60 2.68 -8.68 26.01
C PRO A 60 3.56 -9.37 24.96
N SER A 61 3.21 -10.59 24.55
CA SER A 61 3.87 -11.28 23.43
C SER A 61 3.47 -10.76 22.05
N GLY A 62 2.57 -9.78 21.96
CA GLY A 62 2.03 -9.23 20.70
C GLY A 62 0.99 -10.12 20.02
N ARG A 63 0.76 -11.33 20.55
CA ARG A 63 -0.19 -12.28 19.97
C ARG A 63 -1.63 -11.79 20.08
N ASN A 64 -2.28 -11.68 18.93
CA ASN A 64 -3.64 -11.20 18.78
C ASN A 64 -4.31 -11.76 17.51
N ASP A 65 -5.63 -11.70 17.49
CA ASP A 65 -6.48 -11.98 16.33
C ASP A 65 -6.88 -10.65 15.68
N ASP A 66 -7.79 -9.93 16.34
CA ASP A 66 -8.26 -8.64 15.89
C ASP A 66 -7.90 -7.59 16.92
N GLY A 67 -7.27 -6.51 16.48
CA GLY A 67 -7.02 -5.36 17.33
C GLY A 67 -5.98 -4.46 16.74
N PHE A 68 -5.75 -3.37 17.43
CA PHE A 68 -4.80 -2.36 17.04
C PHE A 68 -3.98 -1.90 18.24
N SER A 69 -2.88 -1.23 17.98
CA SER A 69 -2.09 -0.50 18.96
C SER A 69 -2.07 0.97 18.59
N GLY A 70 -2.15 1.83 19.60
CA GLY A 70 -2.06 3.27 19.43
C GLY A 70 -3.12 4.06 20.20
N PRO A 71 -3.15 5.40 20.01
CA PRO A 71 -2.35 6.12 19.02
C PRO A 71 -0.86 6.07 19.34
N ILE A 72 -0.05 5.74 18.34
CA ILE A 72 1.41 5.78 18.39
C ILE A 72 1.84 7.16 17.93
N ASP A 73 2.55 7.89 18.79
CA ASP A 73 3.17 9.17 18.42
C ASP A 73 4.30 8.92 17.42
N LEU A 74 4.24 9.57 16.27
CA LEU A 74 5.25 9.45 15.22
C LEU A 74 6.49 10.28 15.53
N GLY A 75 6.35 11.37 16.29
CA GLY A 75 7.40 12.39 16.46
C GLY A 75 7.67 13.20 15.19
N PHE A 76 6.84 13.05 14.15
CA PHE A 76 6.91 13.79 12.89
C PHE A 76 5.53 13.93 12.26
N ASN A 77 5.42 14.81 11.25
CA ASN A 77 4.19 15.01 10.49
C ASN A 77 4.19 14.15 9.22
N PHE A 78 3.06 13.50 8.95
CA PHE A 78 2.79 12.77 7.73
C PHE A 78 1.44 13.20 7.15
N THR A 79 1.41 13.55 5.88
CA THR A 79 0.20 13.99 5.20
C THR A 79 -0.38 12.89 4.31
N LEU A 80 -1.66 12.58 4.50
CA LEU A 80 -2.43 11.62 3.71
C LEU A 80 -3.77 12.25 3.30
N TYR A 81 -4.08 12.22 1.99
CA TYR A 81 -5.27 12.88 1.43
C TYR A 81 -5.42 14.35 1.87
N GLY A 82 -4.31 15.09 1.92
CA GLY A 82 -4.28 16.50 2.30
C GLY A 82 -4.44 16.81 3.78
N ASN A 83 -4.61 15.79 4.63
CA ASN A 83 -4.69 15.93 6.08
C ASN A 83 -3.38 15.50 6.72
N THR A 84 -2.86 16.31 7.65
CA THR A 84 -1.61 16.03 8.36
C THR A 84 -1.86 15.33 9.69
N TYR A 85 -1.09 14.27 9.94
CA TYR A 85 -1.17 13.44 11.13
C TYR A 85 0.20 13.38 11.83
N SER A 86 0.17 13.40 13.16
CA SER A 86 1.36 13.17 14.00
C SER A 86 1.30 11.85 14.78
N SER A 87 0.24 11.06 14.57
CA SER A 87 0.04 9.78 15.22
C SER A 87 -0.80 8.84 14.35
N LEU A 88 -0.64 7.54 14.53
CA LEU A 88 -1.44 6.52 13.85
C LEU A 88 -1.75 5.33 14.77
N TYR A 89 -2.56 4.41 14.26
CA TYR A 89 -2.86 3.14 14.89
C TYR A 89 -2.37 1.99 13.99
N ILE A 90 -1.61 1.05 14.55
CA ILE A 90 -1.15 -0.16 13.85
C ILE A 90 -2.17 -1.26 14.09
N ASN A 91 -2.67 -1.89 13.04
CA ASN A 91 -3.65 -2.96 13.12
C ASN A 91 -3.01 -4.34 12.82
N ASN A 92 -3.40 -5.37 13.58
CA ASN A 92 -2.88 -6.73 13.44
C ASN A 92 -3.05 -7.31 12.03
N ASN A 93 -4.15 -6.95 11.37
CA ASN A 93 -4.58 -7.46 10.07
C ASN A 93 -3.85 -6.85 8.86
N GLY A 94 -2.84 -6.01 9.04
CA GLY A 94 -1.94 -5.59 7.94
C GLY A 94 -2.20 -4.19 7.38
N ASN A 95 -2.83 -3.31 8.18
CA ASN A 95 -3.02 -1.90 7.85
C ASN A 95 -2.59 -0.98 9.00
N VAL A 96 -2.44 0.30 8.69
CA VAL A 96 -2.38 1.39 9.67
C VAL A 96 -3.49 2.40 9.38
N SER A 97 -3.99 3.06 10.42
CA SER A 97 -5.09 4.03 10.33
C SER A 97 -4.81 5.32 11.08
N PHE A 98 -5.45 6.41 10.66
CA PHE A 98 -5.21 7.75 11.18
C PHE A 98 -6.47 8.35 11.81
N GLY A 99 -6.30 9.09 12.91
CA GLY A 99 -7.40 9.69 13.67
C GLY A 99 -8.18 8.71 14.56
N ALA A 100 -8.41 7.47 14.10
CA ALA A 100 -9.06 6.41 14.86
C ALA A 100 -8.46 5.04 14.55
N GLY A 101 -8.43 4.15 15.55
CA GLY A 101 -8.05 2.77 15.36
C GLY A 101 -9.13 1.97 14.62
N ILE A 102 -8.71 1.17 13.64
CA ILE A 102 -9.58 0.21 12.95
C ILE A 102 -9.38 -1.17 13.60
N SER A 103 -10.45 -1.88 13.94
CA SER A 103 -10.43 -3.28 14.40
C SER A 103 -11.24 -4.22 13.49
N ALA A 104 -11.52 -3.80 12.26
CA ALA A 104 -12.31 -4.57 11.32
C ALA A 104 -11.57 -5.86 10.90
N TYR A 105 -12.31 -6.97 10.87
CA TYR A 105 -11.81 -8.31 10.54
C TYR A 105 -12.16 -8.74 9.10
N VAL A 106 -13.17 -8.12 8.47
CA VAL A 106 -13.42 -8.27 7.03
C VAL A 106 -12.80 -7.07 6.31
N PRO A 107 -11.81 -7.28 5.42
CA PRO A 107 -11.33 -6.22 4.57
C PRO A 107 -12.44 -5.86 3.57
N THR A 108 -13.19 -4.81 3.84
CA THR A 108 -13.96 -4.10 2.80
C THR A 108 -13.05 -3.28 1.87
N GLY A 109 -11.73 -3.48 1.98
CA GLY A 109 -10.69 -2.76 1.26
C GLY A 109 -10.52 -1.31 1.73
N PRO A 110 -9.55 -0.58 1.16
CA PRO A 110 -9.33 0.83 1.46
C PRO A 110 -10.58 1.70 1.21
N THR A 111 -11.46 1.28 0.31
CA THR A 111 -12.72 1.95 -0.06
C THR A 111 -13.84 1.85 0.99
N GLY A 112 -13.80 0.87 1.91
CA GLY A 112 -14.89 0.62 2.86
C GLY A 112 -14.59 0.98 4.31
N ALA A 113 -13.41 1.53 4.59
CA ALA A 113 -13.05 1.95 5.94
C ALA A 113 -13.64 3.31 6.30
N ASN A 114 -13.95 3.50 7.58
CA ASN A 114 -14.49 4.76 8.11
C ASN A 114 -13.40 5.70 8.67
N ALA A 115 -12.13 5.44 8.34
CA ALA A 115 -10.99 6.25 8.71
C ALA A 115 -9.94 6.20 7.60
N PRO A 116 -9.13 7.27 7.43
CA PRO A 116 -7.99 7.25 6.53
C PRO A 116 -7.03 6.12 6.89
N LEU A 117 -6.52 5.40 5.89
CA LEU A 117 -5.69 4.22 6.11
C LEU A 117 -4.67 3.95 5.01
N VAL A 118 -3.66 3.16 5.38
CA VAL A 118 -2.67 2.56 4.50
C VAL A 118 -2.74 1.04 4.72
N SER A 119 -3.17 0.31 3.70
CA SER A 119 -3.23 -1.16 3.67
C SER A 119 -2.03 -1.69 2.90
N VAL A 120 -1.06 -2.25 3.64
CA VAL A 120 0.10 -2.92 3.04
C VAL A 120 -0.33 -4.30 2.55
N PHE A 121 -1.05 -5.03 3.39
CA PHE A 121 -1.71 -6.28 3.05
C PHE A 121 -2.82 -6.51 4.06
N PHE A 122 -3.95 -5.85 3.89
CA PHE A 122 -5.08 -6.02 4.79
C PHE A 122 -5.77 -7.36 4.52
N GLY A 123 -5.44 -8.34 5.34
CA GLY A 123 -6.01 -9.68 5.35
C GLY A 123 -6.71 -9.98 6.67
N ASP A 124 -6.73 -11.25 7.04
CA ASP A 124 -7.32 -11.74 8.30
C ASP A 124 -6.19 -12.46 9.05
N VAL A 125 -5.28 -11.65 9.58
CA VAL A 125 -4.01 -12.08 10.18
C VAL A 125 -4.31 -12.59 11.58
N ASP A 126 -3.77 -13.74 11.94
CA ASP A 126 -3.92 -14.27 13.29
C ASP A 126 -2.57 -14.73 13.84
N THR A 127 -2.10 -14.00 14.86
CA THR A 127 -0.79 -14.23 15.47
C THR A 127 -0.87 -15.10 16.73
N ARG A 128 -2.05 -15.64 17.08
CA ARG A 128 -2.24 -16.54 18.24
C ARG A 128 -1.59 -17.90 18.04
N GLY A 129 -1.48 -18.37 16.80
CA GLY A 129 -0.87 -19.67 16.48
C GLY A 129 0.60 -19.72 16.90
N ALA A 130 1.03 -20.80 17.57
CA ALA A 130 2.37 -20.88 18.18
C ALA A 130 3.52 -20.66 17.19
N ASN A 131 3.38 -21.12 15.95
CA ASN A 131 4.38 -20.95 14.88
C ASN A 131 4.12 -19.72 13.98
N SER A 132 3.12 -18.90 14.29
CA SER A 132 3.00 -17.56 13.72
C SER A 132 3.96 -16.62 14.44
N GLY A 133 4.62 -15.75 13.67
CA GLY A 133 5.24 -14.54 14.18
C GLY A 133 4.20 -13.48 14.58
N VAL A 134 4.68 -12.27 14.83
CA VAL A 134 3.90 -11.15 15.36
C VAL A 134 4.21 -9.85 14.60
N VAL A 135 3.53 -8.77 14.97
CA VAL A 135 3.74 -7.45 14.40
C VAL A 135 4.82 -6.71 15.19
N HIS A 136 5.72 -6.05 14.47
CA HIS A 136 6.81 -5.24 15.01
C HIS A 136 6.76 -3.81 14.46
N TYR A 137 7.33 -2.85 15.19
CA TYR A 137 7.54 -1.51 14.68
C TYR A 137 8.81 -0.86 15.26
N GLN A 138 9.38 0.10 14.53
CA GLN A 138 10.44 0.98 15.04
C GLN A 138 10.37 2.38 14.46
N LEU A 139 10.80 3.34 15.29
CA LEU A 139 10.91 4.77 15.02
C LEU A 139 12.36 5.26 15.19
N ASP A 140 13.35 4.36 15.04
CA ASP A 140 14.76 4.62 15.32
C ASP A 140 15.37 5.72 14.42
N THR A 141 14.83 5.88 13.21
CA THR A 141 15.25 6.90 12.25
C THR A 141 14.29 8.09 12.34
N PRO A 142 14.77 9.32 12.65
CA PRO A 142 13.93 10.51 12.67
C PRO A 142 13.15 10.69 11.37
N GLY A 143 11.85 10.93 11.49
CA GLY A 143 10.97 11.10 10.33
C GLY A 143 10.61 9.78 9.62
N GLN A 144 10.86 8.61 10.20
CA GLN A 144 10.54 7.33 9.56
C GLN A 144 9.97 6.32 10.56
N LEU A 145 8.77 5.82 10.24
CA LEU A 145 8.18 4.64 10.84
C LEU A 145 8.39 3.43 9.95
N ILE A 146 8.71 2.30 10.57
CA ILE A 146 8.69 0.98 9.94
C ILE A 146 7.76 0.08 10.73
N VAL A 147 6.88 -0.64 10.05
CA VAL A 147 5.99 -1.64 10.65
C VAL A 147 6.15 -2.95 9.89
N THR A 148 6.41 -4.05 10.58
CA THR A 148 6.62 -5.35 9.97
C THR A 148 5.64 -6.38 10.52
N TRP A 149 4.95 -7.07 9.64
CA TRP A 149 4.24 -8.31 9.93
C TRP A 149 5.12 -9.46 9.49
N ASP A 150 5.89 -10.03 10.43
CA ASP A 150 6.88 -11.06 10.10
C ASP A 150 6.33 -12.47 10.34
N ASN A 151 6.34 -13.31 9.31
CA ASN A 151 5.93 -14.71 9.38
C ASN A 151 4.56 -14.89 10.03
N VAL A 152 3.60 -14.03 9.70
CA VAL A 152 2.28 -14.03 10.30
C VAL A 152 1.37 -15.06 9.65
N GLY A 153 0.67 -15.81 10.51
CA GLY A 153 -0.35 -16.76 10.14
C GLY A 153 -1.67 -16.09 9.76
N ARG A 154 -2.63 -16.93 9.41
CA ARG A 154 -3.97 -16.54 9.01
C ARG A 154 -4.99 -17.08 10.00
N TYR A 155 -6.13 -16.42 10.09
CA TYR A 155 -7.25 -16.94 10.87
C TYR A 155 -7.56 -18.41 10.49
N ASN A 156 -7.81 -19.32 11.42
CA ASN A 156 -8.05 -19.21 12.87
C ASN A 156 -6.90 -19.86 13.66
N GLY A 157 -5.81 -19.13 13.87
CA GLY A 157 -4.58 -19.59 14.53
C GLY A 157 -3.72 -20.49 13.63
N ARG A 158 -3.91 -20.42 12.31
CA ARG A 158 -3.25 -21.29 11.36
C ARG A 158 -1.87 -20.74 10.99
N SER A 159 -0.88 -21.62 11.01
CA SER A 159 0.51 -21.33 10.66
C SER A 159 1.05 -22.30 9.59
N ASP A 160 0.16 -22.87 8.78
CA ASP A 160 0.47 -23.74 7.64
C ASP A 160 1.03 -22.96 6.44
N LEU A 161 0.57 -21.71 6.30
CA LEU A 161 1.03 -20.72 5.33
C LEU A 161 1.30 -19.42 6.09
N LEU A 162 2.40 -18.75 5.76
CA LEU A 162 2.83 -17.53 6.45
C LEU A 162 3.04 -16.40 5.44
N ASN A 163 2.75 -15.17 5.88
CA ASN A 163 3.04 -13.96 5.14
C ASN A 163 4.10 -13.13 5.87
N SER A 164 4.95 -12.46 5.11
CA SER A 164 6.00 -11.57 5.61
C SER A 164 5.99 -10.28 4.80
N PHE A 165 5.57 -9.17 5.41
CA PHE A 165 5.45 -7.89 4.73
C PHE A 165 5.77 -6.70 5.65
N GLN A 166 6.19 -5.59 5.07
CA GLN A 166 6.67 -4.42 5.79
C GLN A 166 6.20 -3.11 5.14
N LEU A 167 5.79 -2.18 6.01
CA LEU A 167 5.53 -0.78 5.71
C LEU A 167 6.76 0.05 6.04
N VAL A 168 7.09 0.99 5.15
CA VAL A 168 7.90 2.17 5.46
C VAL A 168 7.03 3.40 5.26
N LEU A 169 7.02 4.32 6.23
CA LEU A 169 6.29 5.58 6.16
C LEU A 169 7.24 6.70 6.62
N ARG A 170 7.39 7.73 5.79
CA ARG A 170 8.31 8.84 6.02
C ARG A 170 7.58 10.18 6.17
N SER A 171 8.15 11.08 6.94
CA SER A 171 7.63 12.42 7.18
C SER A 171 7.51 13.24 5.90
N ASP A 172 6.74 14.32 5.96
CA ASP A 172 6.55 15.26 4.84
C ASP A 172 7.84 15.98 4.42
N ASP A 173 8.79 16.11 5.35
CA ASP A 173 10.09 16.77 5.17
C ASP A 173 11.26 15.78 5.01
N PHE A 174 10.99 14.48 4.88
CA PHE A 174 12.03 13.47 4.74
C PHE A 174 12.79 13.64 3.41
N VAL A 175 14.13 13.62 3.47
CA VAL A 175 14.96 13.63 2.27
C VAL A 175 14.91 12.25 1.61
N ILE A 176 14.00 12.09 0.65
CA ILE A 176 13.76 10.81 -0.03
C ILE A 176 15.00 10.43 -0.89
N PRO A 177 15.60 9.25 -0.68
CA PRO A 177 16.66 8.75 -1.55
C PRO A 177 16.20 8.53 -2.99
N THR A 178 17.13 8.60 -3.94
CA THR A 178 16.83 8.35 -5.36
C THR A 178 16.20 6.96 -5.55
N ASN A 179 15.11 6.88 -6.32
CA ASN A 179 14.32 5.67 -6.60
C ASN A 179 13.56 5.08 -5.39
N GLU A 180 13.43 5.85 -4.31
CA GLU A 180 12.55 5.51 -3.19
C GLU A 180 11.36 6.46 -3.10
N GLY A 181 10.45 6.18 -2.17
CA GLY A 181 9.24 6.96 -1.94
C GLY A 181 9.07 7.37 -0.47
N GLN A 182 8.02 8.13 -0.23
CA GLN A 182 7.58 8.49 1.11
C GLN A 182 6.92 7.29 1.81
N ILE A 183 6.26 6.43 1.03
CA ILE A 183 5.58 5.23 1.52
C ILE A 183 6.10 4.02 0.75
N GLY A 184 6.50 2.96 1.43
CA GLY A 184 7.03 1.74 0.81
C GLY A 184 6.34 0.50 1.32
N PHE A 185 5.97 -0.40 0.41
CA PHE A 185 5.48 -1.74 0.74
C PHE A 185 6.49 -2.78 0.28
N PHE A 186 6.88 -3.68 1.18
CA PHE A 186 7.87 -4.72 0.93
C PHE A 186 7.28 -6.08 1.29
N TYR A 187 7.43 -7.06 0.40
CA TYR A 187 6.84 -8.38 0.55
C TYR A 187 7.90 -9.45 0.32
N LYS A 188 7.97 -10.41 1.25
CA LYS A 188 8.80 -11.60 1.13
C LYS A 188 7.93 -12.79 0.74
N ASN A 189 7.96 -13.85 1.55
CA ASN A 189 7.06 -14.97 1.42
C ASN A 189 5.62 -14.51 1.66
N MET A 190 4.73 -14.79 0.70
CA MET A 190 3.31 -14.47 0.76
C MET A 190 2.51 -15.75 0.48
N GLY A 191 2.36 -16.59 1.49
CA GLY A 191 1.71 -17.90 1.38
C GLY A 191 0.19 -17.86 1.26
N TRP A 192 -0.47 -16.78 1.65
CA TRP A 192 -1.94 -16.72 1.72
C TRP A 192 -2.51 -15.34 1.42
N ASP A 193 -3.73 -15.29 0.88
CA ASP A 193 -4.57 -14.10 0.70
C ASP A 193 -6.05 -14.37 1.02
N GLN A 194 -6.36 -15.58 1.49
CA GLN A 194 -7.70 -16.03 1.83
C GLN A 194 -7.68 -16.81 3.14
N THR A 195 -8.77 -16.71 3.89
CA THR A 195 -9.08 -17.47 5.09
C THR A 195 -10.46 -18.10 4.96
N ASP A 196 -10.88 -18.83 5.99
CA ASP A 196 -12.22 -19.44 6.03
C ASP A 196 -13.33 -18.36 6.11
N THR A 197 -12.97 -17.13 6.52
CA THR A 197 -13.86 -15.98 6.81
C THR A 197 -13.65 -14.80 5.88
N SER A 198 -12.44 -14.59 5.37
CA SER A 198 -12.08 -13.55 4.41
C SER A 198 -11.63 -14.15 3.08
N GLN A 199 -12.32 -13.82 2.00
CA GLN A 199 -12.06 -14.42 0.69
C GLN A 199 -11.00 -13.66 -0.13
N VAL A 200 -10.57 -12.48 0.33
CA VAL A 200 -9.62 -11.62 -0.38
C VAL A 200 -8.81 -10.78 0.60
N ALA A 201 -7.62 -10.34 0.17
CA ALA A 201 -6.83 -9.32 0.84
C ALA A 201 -6.90 -8.00 0.07
N ALA A 202 -6.54 -6.89 0.73
CA ALA A 202 -6.56 -5.57 0.12
C ALA A 202 -5.24 -4.83 0.30
N ILE A 203 -4.80 -4.14 -0.75
CA ILE A 203 -3.59 -3.32 -0.77
C ILE A 203 -3.94 -1.95 -1.35
N GLY A 204 -3.49 -0.88 -0.69
CA GLY A 204 -3.70 0.48 -1.14
C GLY A 204 -3.95 1.48 -0.02
N PHE A 205 -4.61 2.58 -0.37
CA PHE A 205 -4.85 3.75 0.44
C PHE A 205 -6.34 4.11 0.39
N GLY A 206 -6.88 4.60 1.50
CA GLY A 206 -8.26 5.05 1.61
C GLY A 206 -8.35 6.32 2.44
N ASP A 207 -9.27 7.21 2.10
CA ASP A 207 -9.46 8.50 2.79
C ASP A 207 -10.51 8.44 3.92
N GLY A 208 -11.18 7.31 4.09
CA GLY A 208 -12.28 7.15 5.04
C GLY A 208 -13.63 7.73 4.58
N ALA A 209 -13.69 8.28 3.36
CA ALA A 209 -14.87 8.90 2.74
C ALA A 209 -15.23 8.26 1.37
N GLY A 210 -14.56 7.15 1.03
CA GLY A 210 -14.83 6.33 -0.15
C GLY A 210 -13.81 6.50 -1.27
N ASN A 211 -12.95 7.52 -1.24
CA ASN A 211 -11.88 7.64 -2.24
C ASN A 211 -10.73 6.69 -1.89
N ALA A 212 -10.13 6.10 -2.92
CA ALA A 212 -9.07 5.13 -2.72
C ALA A 212 -8.06 5.09 -3.85
N THR A 213 -6.85 4.66 -3.52
CA THR A 213 -5.82 4.27 -4.48
C THR A 213 -5.46 2.82 -4.20
N ILE A 214 -5.78 1.90 -5.11
CA ILE A 214 -5.62 0.45 -4.89
C ILE A 214 -4.59 -0.14 -5.83
N LEU A 215 -3.88 -1.17 -5.37
CA LEU A 215 -3.06 -1.98 -6.26
C LEU A 215 -3.94 -2.87 -7.14
N GLU A 216 -3.58 -3.05 -8.41
CA GLU A 216 -4.22 -4.01 -9.30
C GLU A 216 -4.21 -5.43 -8.67
N GLY A 217 -5.37 -6.07 -8.62
CA GLY A 217 -5.59 -7.34 -7.94
C GLY A 217 -5.97 -7.22 -6.46
N SER A 218 -5.99 -6.02 -5.88
CA SER A 218 -6.60 -5.77 -4.57
C SER A 218 -8.06 -6.24 -4.57
N LEU A 219 -8.51 -6.83 -3.45
CA LEU A 219 -9.83 -7.46 -3.32
C LEU A 219 -10.12 -8.55 -4.36
N SER A 220 -9.07 -9.21 -4.87
CA SER A 220 -9.19 -10.34 -5.79
C SER A 220 -8.35 -11.52 -5.29
N SER A 221 -8.74 -12.74 -5.67
CA SER A 221 -7.98 -13.95 -5.35
C SER A 221 -6.68 -14.01 -6.16
N GLY A 222 -5.62 -14.52 -5.54
CA GLY A 222 -4.27 -14.61 -6.10
C GLY A 222 -3.40 -13.39 -5.81
N LEU A 223 -3.85 -12.42 -5.00
CA LEU A 223 -3.11 -11.21 -4.70
C LEU A 223 -1.76 -11.51 -4.03
N ASN A 224 -1.69 -12.52 -3.16
CA ASN A 224 -0.45 -12.96 -2.55
C ASN A 224 0.63 -13.30 -3.59
N ARG A 225 0.25 -13.98 -4.68
CA ARG A 225 1.16 -14.36 -5.78
C ARG A 225 1.60 -13.13 -6.60
N VAL A 226 0.74 -12.11 -6.70
CA VAL A 226 1.07 -10.86 -7.40
C VAL A 226 2.19 -10.12 -6.67
N VAL A 227 2.15 -10.07 -5.34
CA VAL A 227 3.10 -9.28 -4.53
C VAL A 227 4.26 -10.09 -3.96
N GLN A 228 4.21 -11.43 -3.96
CA GLN A 228 5.27 -12.28 -3.41
C GLN A 228 6.66 -11.92 -3.98
N ASN A 229 7.63 -11.73 -3.07
CA ASN A 229 8.99 -11.32 -3.39
C ASN A 229 9.05 -10.05 -4.27
N LYS A 230 8.31 -9.00 -3.88
CA LYS A 230 8.33 -7.70 -4.54
C LYS A 230 8.30 -6.56 -3.53
N TYR A 231 8.53 -5.35 -4.05
CA TYR A 231 8.29 -4.11 -3.33
C TYR A 231 7.72 -3.04 -4.27
N ILE A 232 7.18 -1.99 -3.67
CA ILE A 232 6.73 -0.78 -4.38
C ILE A 232 6.92 0.42 -3.47
N TRP A 233 7.36 1.53 -4.07
CA TRP A 233 7.44 2.84 -3.42
C TRP A 233 6.37 3.75 -3.98
N PHE A 234 5.85 4.64 -3.15
CA PHE A 234 4.90 5.69 -3.52
C PHE A 234 5.44 7.06 -3.12
N ASN A 235 5.19 8.06 -3.96
CA ASN A 235 5.41 9.47 -3.60
C ASN A 235 4.28 10.00 -2.70
N ALA A 236 4.37 11.27 -2.30
CA ALA A 236 3.35 11.92 -1.47
C ALA A 236 1.96 12.03 -2.12
N ASN A 237 1.88 11.88 -3.44
CA ASN A 237 0.62 11.87 -4.20
C ASN A 237 0.05 10.45 -4.37
N LEU A 238 0.63 9.45 -3.69
CA LEU A 238 0.25 8.03 -3.78
C LEU A 238 0.50 7.41 -5.16
N GLU A 239 1.38 8.02 -5.96
CA GLU A 239 1.79 7.49 -7.27
C GLU A 239 3.02 6.60 -7.12
N PRO A 240 3.11 5.49 -7.88
CA PRO A 240 4.26 4.60 -7.80
C PRO A 240 5.55 5.31 -8.27
N VAL A 241 6.62 5.17 -7.50
CA VAL A 241 7.96 5.63 -7.89
C VAL A 241 8.60 4.58 -8.80
N PRO A 242 9.00 4.95 -10.04
CA PRO A 242 9.65 4.01 -10.95
C PRO A 242 10.97 3.51 -10.37
N SER A 243 11.23 2.20 -10.47
CA SER A 243 12.57 1.69 -10.22
C SER A 243 13.51 2.19 -11.32
N GLY A 244 14.63 2.80 -10.95
CA GLY A 244 15.55 3.50 -11.85
C GLY A 244 16.30 2.62 -12.87
N VAL A 245 15.81 1.41 -13.15
CA VAL A 245 16.37 0.51 -14.16
C VAL A 245 15.45 0.51 -15.38
N PRO A 246 15.85 1.13 -16.50
CA PRO A 246 15.15 0.95 -17.76
C PRO A 246 15.14 -0.54 -18.10
N GLU A 247 13.98 -1.07 -18.50
CA GLU A 247 13.85 -2.47 -18.87
C GLU A 247 14.96 -2.88 -19.87
N PRO A 248 15.45 -4.13 -19.84
CA PRO A 248 16.49 -4.60 -20.76
C PRO A 248 16.21 -4.33 -22.25
N THR A 249 14.93 -4.24 -22.61
CA THR A 249 14.43 -3.83 -23.93
C THR A 249 14.80 -2.39 -24.29
N THR A 250 14.80 -1.46 -23.34
CA THR A 250 15.19 -0.05 -23.55
C THR A 250 16.68 0.04 -23.91
N TRP A 251 17.53 -0.70 -23.20
CA TRP A 251 18.96 -0.79 -23.51
C TRP A 251 19.21 -1.48 -24.85
N ALA A 252 18.51 -2.58 -25.13
CA ALA A 252 18.62 -3.28 -26.40
C ALA A 252 18.20 -2.39 -27.57
N MET A 253 17.10 -1.66 -27.46
CA MET A 253 16.61 -0.75 -28.49
C MET A 253 17.54 0.46 -28.69
N MET A 254 18.13 0.98 -27.61
CA MET A 254 19.14 2.05 -27.68
C MET A 254 20.41 1.55 -28.38
N LEU A 255 20.92 0.38 -28.02
CA LEU A 255 22.10 -0.23 -28.66
C LEU A 255 21.84 -0.59 -30.13
N ILE A 256 20.66 -1.09 -30.47
CA ILE A 256 20.25 -1.34 -31.86
C ILE A 256 20.14 0.00 -32.61
N GLY A 257 19.53 1.01 -32.03
CA GLY A 257 19.39 2.35 -32.62
C GLY A 257 20.74 2.98 -32.95
N PHE A 258 21.68 3.02 -31.98
CA PHE A 258 23.03 3.54 -32.22
C PHE A 258 23.85 2.65 -33.15
N GLY A 259 23.69 1.33 -33.10
CA GLY A 259 24.34 0.40 -34.02
C GLY A 259 23.93 0.62 -35.47
N VAL A 260 22.63 0.80 -35.73
CA VAL A 260 22.09 1.07 -37.07
C VAL A 260 22.56 2.43 -37.60
N VAL A 261 22.56 3.47 -36.76
CA VAL A 261 23.07 4.81 -37.13
C VAL A 261 24.59 4.76 -37.42
N GLY A 262 25.37 4.04 -36.60
CA GLY A 262 26.81 3.88 -36.81
C GLY A 262 27.16 3.14 -38.11
N VAL A 263 26.44 2.05 -38.42
CA VAL A 263 26.64 1.29 -39.67
C VAL A 263 26.23 2.10 -40.91
N SER A 264 25.16 2.89 -40.81
CA SER A 264 24.69 3.73 -41.92
C SER A 264 25.61 4.94 -42.16
N MET A 265 26.22 5.51 -41.12
CA MET A 265 27.28 6.52 -41.25
C MET A 265 28.57 5.96 -41.86
N ARG A 266 28.96 4.72 -41.51
CA ARG A 266 30.19 4.09 -42.03
C ARG A 266 30.12 3.69 -43.52
N ARG A 267 28.93 3.65 -44.12
CA ARG A 267 28.74 3.26 -45.53
C ARG A 267 29.00 4.37 -46.56
N ARG A 268 29.34 5.60 -46.16
CA ARG A 268 29.61 6.68 -47.13
C ARG A 268 31.11 6.84 -47.44
N GLN A 269 31.42 6.51 -48.70
CA GLN A 269 32.51 6.96 -49.56
C GLN A 269 33.91 6.31 -49.46
N ARG A 270 34.15 5.31 -50.32
CA ARG A 270 35.41 5.24 -51.07
C ARG A 270 35.18 5.83 -52.46
N VAL A 271 35.51 7.10 -52.64
CA VAL A 271 35.57 7.70 -53.99
C VAL A 271 36.85 7.18 -54.65
N ARG A 272 36.71 6.44 -55.75
CA ARG A 272 37.83 5.93 -56.53
C ARG A 272 38.27 7.04 -57.49
N VAL A 273 39.42 7.65 -57.23
CA VAL A 273 40.04 8.60 -58.17
C VAL A 273 40.75 7.78 -59.25
N VAL A 274 40.40 8.01 -60.51
CA VAL A 274 41.09 7.45 -61.69
C VAL A 274 41.81 8.62 -62.35
N PHE A 275 43.14 8.50 -62.50
CA PHE A 275 43.94 9.45 -63.28
C PHE A 275 44.07 8.95 -64.73
N ALA A 276 44.10 9.92 -65.65
CA ALA A 276 44.13 9.75 -67.10
C ALA A 276 45.41 9.10 -67.61
#